data_AF-A0A2A2H571-F1
#
_entry.id   AF-A0A2A2H571-F1
#
_cell.length_a   1.000
_cell.length_b   1.000
_cell.length_c   1.000
_cell.angle_alpha   90.00
_cell.angle_beta   90.00
_cell.angle_gamma   90.00
#
_symmetry.space_group_name_H-M   'P 1'
#
loop_
_entity.id
_entity.type
_entity.pdbx_description
1 polymer ?
#
loop_
_entity_poly.entity_id
_entity_poly.type
_entity_poly.pdbx_seq_one_letter_code
_entity_poly.pdbx_strand_id
1 'polypeptide(L)'
;MVLDVNRYKNKVKKNTPRFNMVPFIDVVFTILIFLMVTSSFGAAADQTQSTSGKPEVTQSSGTSEYYMVPVAGLKKVTVNGQDMSSYIRNGAIAVHTKVIDEGEIVIKARNGEIIITTPQGFPTNNAVKAPS
;
A
#
# COMPACT_ATOMS: atom_id res chain seq x y z
N MET A 1 -29.02 -45.50 47.58
CA MET A 1 -27.71 -44.82 47.67
C MET A 1 -27.98 -43.32 47.63
N VAL A 2 -27.66 -42.56 48.70
CA VAL A 2 -27.96 -41.12 48.79
C VAL A 2 -26.68 -40.36 48.50
N LEU A 3 -26.71 -39.49 47.48
CA LEU A 3 -25.54 -38.73 47.05
C LEU A 3 -25.32 -37.53 47.99
N ASP A 4 -24.18 -37.50 48.68
CA ASP A 4 -23.83 -36.41 49.60
C ASP A 4 -23.32 -35.18 48.85
N VAL A 5 -24.26 -34.28 48.54
CA VAL A 5 -24.04 -33.04 47.80
C VAL A 5 -23.15 -32.03 48.54
N ASN A 6 -23.07 -32.10 49.88
CA ASN A 6 -22.26 -31.16 50.66
C ASN A 6 -20.77 -31.44 50.51
N ARG A 7 -20.39 -32.71 50.46
CA ARG A 7 -19.00 -33.13 50.24
C ARG A 7 -18.49 -32.75 48.84
N TYR A 8 -19.37 -32.85 47.83
CA TYR A 8 -19.04 -32.47 46.45
C TYR A 8 -18.85 -30.95 46.33
N LYS A 9 -19.78 -30.15 46.89
CA LYS A 9 -19.71 -28.69 46.85
C LYS A 9 -18.46 -28.12 47.53
N ASN A 10 -18.02 -28.72 48.64
CA ASN A 10 -16.79 -28.33 49.34
C ASN A 10 -15.51 -28.72 48.58
N LYS A 11 -15.56 -29.78 47.75
CA LYS A 11 -14.43 -30.19 46.90
C LYS A 11 -14.22 -29.24 45.72
N VAL A 12 -15.32 -28.73 45.15
CA VAL A 12 -15.26 -27.75 44.03
C VAL A 12 -14.82 -26.36 44.51
N LYS A 13 -15.29 -25.90 45.67
CA LYS A 13 -14.89 -24.58 46.23
C LYS A 13 -13.41 -24.46 46.58
N LYS A 14 -12.73 -25.58 46.91
CA LYS A 14 -11.29 -25.59 47.17
C LYS A 14 -10.44 -25.62 45.90
N ASN A 15 -11.04 -25.89 44.75
CA ASN A 15 -10.33 -26.02 43.49
C ASN A 15 -10.48 -24.75 42.66
N THR A 16 -9.96 -23.63 43.17
CA THR A 16 -9.80 -22.42 42.36
C THR A 16 -8.59 -22.62 41.45
N PRO A 17 -8.77 -22.71 40.12
CA PRO A 17 -7.65 -22.90 39.20
C PRO A 17 -6.72 -21.69 39.29
N ARG A 18 -5.47 -21.92 39.67
CA ARG A 18 -4.43 -20.88 39.65
C ARG A 18 -3.72 -20.98 38.30
N PHE A 19 -3.93 -19.98 37.45
CA PHE A 19 -3.23 -19.90 36.17
C PHE A 19 -1.81 -19.39 36.38
N ASN A 20 -0.84 -20.03 35.74
CA ASN A 20 0.53 -19.56 35.75
C ASN A 20 0.69 -18.45 34.70
N MET A 21 0.80 -17.20 35.16
CA MET A 21 0.88 -16.03 34.27
C MET A 21 2.22 -15.92 33.54
N VAL A 22 3.30 -16.47 34.10
CA VAL A 22 4.65 -16.37 33.53
C VAL A 22 4.72 -16.93 32.10
N PRO A 23 4.34 -18.20 31.83
CA PRO A 23 4.34 -18.74 30.47
C PRO A 23 3.27 -18.09 29.57
N PHE A 24 2.16 -17.62 30.13
CA PHE A 24 1.10 -16.98 29.35
C PHE A 24 1.56 -15.64 28.77
N ILE A 25 2.22 -14.82 29.59
CA ILE A 25 2.76 -13.52 29.17
C ILE A 25 3.82 -13.71 28.08
N ASP A 26 4.67 -14.73 28.19
CA ASP A 26 5.71 -15.03 27.20
C ASP A 26 5.10 -15.37 25.81
N VAL A 27 4.04 -16.18 25.79
CA VAL A 27 3.31 -16.51 24.54
C VAL A 27 2.63 -15.28 23.94
N VAL A 28 2.02 -14.42 24.75
CA VAL A 28 1.39 -13.19 24.24
C VAL A 28 2.44 -12.23 23.69
N PHE A 29 3.57 -12.08 24.38
CA PHE A 29 4.62 -11.15 23.98
C PHE A 29 5.33 -11.59 22.69
N THR A 30 5.59 -12.89 22.52
CA THR A 30 6.13 -13.46 21.28
C THR A 30 5.19 -13.25 20.10
N ILE A 31 3.87 -13.41 20.27
CA ILE A 31 2.88 -13.13 19.22
C ILE A 31 2.86 -11.63 18.88
N LEU A 32 2.92 -10.73 19.87
CA LEU A 32 2.92 -9.28 19.63
C LEU A 32 4.17 -8.82 18.86
N ILE A 33 5.35 -9.30 19.24
CA ILE A 33 6.59 -9.02 18.51
C ILE A 33 6.49 -9.57 17.09
N PHE A 34 6.02 -10.81 16.94
CA PHE A 34 5.84 -11.42 15.62
C PHE A 34 4.90 -10.59 14.75
N LEU A 35 3.76 -10.14 15.29
CA LEU A 35 2.82 -9.25 14.59
C LEU A 35 3.44 -7.91 14.24
N MET A 36 4.20 -7.29 15.14
CA MET A 36 4.82 -5.98 14.88
C MET A 36 5.94 -6.06 13.83
N VAL A 37 6.73 -7.13 13.87
CA VAL A 37 7.77 -7.38 12.87
C VAL A 37 7.12 -7.73 11.53
N THR A 38 6.15 -8.64 11.50
CA THR A 38 5.46 -9.04 10.26
C THR A 38 4.56 -7.94 9.70
N SER A 39 3.96 -7.07 10.51
CA SER A 39 3.20 -5.91 10.01
C SER A 39 4.10 -4.89 9.33
N SER A 40 5.35 -4.75 9.80
CA SER A 40 6.35 -3.90 9.14
C SER A 40 6.74 -4.45 7.75
N PHE A 41 6.67 -5.77 7.56
CA PHE A 41 6.81 -6.41 6.24
C PHE A 41 5.48 -6.46 5.46
N GLY A 42 4.33 -6.46 6.14
CA GLY A 42 2.99 -6.47 5.56
C GLY A 42 2.57 -5.14 4.92
N ALA A 43 3.16 -4.03 5.35
CA ALA A 43 3.06 -2.75 4.62
C ALA A 43 3.69 -2.82 3.20
N ALA A 44 4.45 -3.88 2.89
CA ALA A 44 4.91 -4.20 1.55
C ALA A 44 4.13 -5.35 0.88
N ALA A 45 3.17 -6.00 1.58
CA ALA A 45 2.47 -7.19 1.09
C ALA A 45 1.12 -6.90 0.40
N ASP A 46 0.60 -5.67 0.47
CA ASP A 46 -0.45 -5.21 -0.45
C ASP A 46 0.10 -4.96 -1.89
N GLN A 47 1.39 -5.25 -2.12
CA GLN A 47 2.01 -5.33 -3.44
C GLN A 47 2.04 -6.77 -3.97
N THR A 48 1.03 -7.58 -3.67
CA THR A 48 0.87 -8.85 -4.36
C THR A 48 0.33 -8.60 -5.76
N GLN A 49 1.29 -8.48 -6.67
CA GLN A 49 1.26 -9.04 -8.02
C GLN A 49 0.69 -8.13 -9.13
N SER A 50 1.56 -7.26 -9.65
CA SER A 50 1.53 -6.87 -11.06
C SER A 50 2.96 -6.56 -11.53
N THR A 51 3.59 -7.55 -12.18
CA THR A 51 4.84 -7.39 -12.93
C THR A 51 4.58 -6.60 -14.22
N SER A 52 4.24 -5.33 -14.09
CA SER A 52 4.21 -4.36 -15.17
C SER A 52 4.72 -3.05 -14.58
N GLY A 53 5.64 -2.36 -15.26
CA GLY A 53 6.22 -1.09 -14.79
C GLY A 53 5.21 0.08 -14.75
N LYS A 54 3.93 -0.20 -14.56
CA LYS A 54 2.84 0.76 -14.42
C LYS A 54 2.58 1.01 -12.93
N PRO A 55 2.44 2.28 -12.51
CA PRO A 55 2.10 2.63 -11.12
C PRO A 55 0.80 1.96 -10.65
N GLU A 56 0.79 1.50 -9.39
CA GLU A 56 -0.39 0.96 -8.70
C GLU A 56 -1.52 2.00 -8.61
N VAL A 57 -2.72 1.57 -9.00
CA VAL A 57 -3.93 2.40 -9.07
C VAL A 57 -4.56 2.44 -7.68
N THR A 58 -4.33 3.51 -6.92
CA THR A 58 -5.16 3.80 -5.75
C THR A 58 -6.52 4.30 -6.26
N GLN A 59 -7.51 3.40 -6.30
CA GLN A 59 -8.89 3.72 -6.67
C GLN A 59 -9.49 4.71 -5.66
N SER A 60 -9.28 6.00 -5.89
CA SER A 60 -10.16 7.03 -5.36
C SER A 60 -11.29 7.20 -6.37
N SER A 61 -12.48 6.74 -5.99
CA SER A 61 -13.71 6.86 -6.76
C SER A 61 -14.04 8.33 -7.04
N GLY A 62 -13.58 8.82 -8.18
CA GLY A 62 -13.92 10.10 -8.78
C GLY A 62 -13.62 10.04 -10.26
N THR A 63 -14.37 10.77 -11.09
CA THR A 63 -14.13 10.90 -12.53
C THR A 63 -12.87 11.72 -12.82
N SER A 64 -11.77 11.42 -12.14
CA SER A 64 -10.51 12.12 -12.34
C SER A 64 -9.88 11.58 -13.62
N GLU A 65 -10.00 12.36 -14.70
CA GLU A 65 -9.32 12.09 -15.97
C GLU A 65 -7.79 12.05 -15.83
N TYR A 66 -7.26 12.49 -14.68
CA TYR A 66 -5.84 12.57 -14.38
C TYR A 66 -5.51 11.85 -13.07
N TYR A 67 -4.48 11.00 -13.09
CA TYR A 67 -3.94 10.30 -11.92
C TYR A 67 -2.56 10.79 -11.54
N MET A 68 -2.29 10.89 -10.25
CA MET A 68 -1.01 11.34 -9.74
C MET A 68 0.02 10.20 -9.79
N VAL A 69 1.15 10.44 -10.45
CA VAL A 69 2.29 9.53 -10.54
C VAL A 69 3.44 10.13 -9.73
N PRO A 70 3.68 9.66 -8.49
CA PRO A 70 4.82 10.08 -7.70
C PRO A 70 6.09 9.36 -8.16
N VAL A 71 7.21 10.09 -8.29
CA VAL A 71 8.52 9.50 -8.55
C VAL A 71 9.55 10.15 -7.63
N ALA A 72 10.31 9.33 -6.90
CA ALA A 72 11.33 9.80 -5.98
C ALA A 72 12.35 10.69 -6.73
N GLY A 73 12.42 11.96 -6.35
CA GLY A 73 13.33 12.93 -6.97
C GLY A 73 13.00 13.27 -8.42
N LEU A 74 11.72 13.26 -8.81
CA LEU A 74 11.28 13.65 -10.15
C LEU A 74 11.77 15.06 -10.51
N LYS A 75 12.57 15.14 -11.57
CA LYS A 75 13.15 16.37 -12.10
C LYS A 75 12.75 16.62 -13.55
N LYS A 76 12.54 15.56 -14.31
CA LYS A 76 12.29 15.66 -15.75
C LYS A 76 11.09 14.84 -16.17
N VAL A 77 10.21 15.43 -16.97
CA VAL A 77 9.11 14.71 -17.63
C VAL A 77 9.16 15.05 -19.11
N THR A 78 9.14 14.02 -19.94
CA THR A 78 9.12 14.16 -21.41
C THR A 78 7.91 13.45 -21.96
N VAL A 79 7.11 14.12 -22.78
CA VAL A 79 5.93 13.55 -23.45
C VAL A 79 6.15 13.61 -24.96
N ASN A 80 6.21 12.48 -25.65
CA ASN A 80 6.51 12.39 -27.09
C ASN A 80 7.78 13.18 -27.49
N GLY A 81 8.79 13.22 -26.61
CA GLY A 81 10.03 13.98 -26.82
C GLY A 81 9.97 15.47 -26.45
N GLN A 82 8.80 16.01 -26.09
CA GLN A 82 8.65 17.38 -25.61
C GLN A 82 8.80 17.45 -24.08
N ASP A 83 9.56 18.43 -23.60
CA ASP A 83 9.74 18.65 -22.16
C ASP A 83 8.48 19.22 -21.51
N MET A 84 8.00 18.55 -20.46
CA MET A 84 6.82 18.87 -19.66
C MET A 84 7.16 19.01 -18.17
N SER A 85 8.44 19.19 -17.85
CA SER A 85 8.94 19.29 -16.47
C SER A 85 8.35 20.48 -15.68
N SER A 86 7.82 21.50 -16.36
CA SER A 86 7.13 22.64 -15.74
C SER A 86 5.88 22.26 -14.96
N TYR A 87 5.26 21.11 -15.28
CA TYR A 87 4.08 20.58 -14.61
C TYR A 87 4.41 19.75 -13.35
N ILE A 88 5.69 19.54 -13.02
CA ILE A 88 6.07 18.81 -11.81
C ILE A 88 5.71 19.65 -10.57
N ARG A 89 5.04 19.04 -9.58
CA ARG A 89 4.82 19.63 -8.24
C ARG A 89 5.12 18.58 -7.19
N ASN A 90 5.90 18.96 -6.16
CA ASN A 90 6.23 18.09 -5.02
C ASN A 90 6.78 16.70 -5.40
N GLY A 91 7.52 16.58 -6.52
CA GLY A 91 8.05 15.29 -6.98
C GLY A 91 7.01 14.36 -7.62
N ALA A 92 5.84 14.90 -7.99
CA ALA A 92 4.78 14.16 -8.67
C ALA A 92 4.30 14.92 -9.91
N ILE A 93 3.63 14.18 -10.80
CA ILE A 93 2.94 14.72 -11.96
C ILE A 93 1.59 14.01 -12.15
N ALA A 94 0.57 14.73 -12.62
CA ALA A 94 -0.71 14.13 -12.95
C ALA A 94 -0.71 13.68 -14.42
N VAL A 95 -1.04 12.42 -14.69
CA VAL A 95 -1.05 11.80 -16.03
C VAL A 95 -2.47 11.40 -16.40
N HIS A 96 -2.87 11.67 -17.65
CA HIS A 96 -4.22 11.36 -18.12
C HIS A 96 -4.49 9.85 -18.19
N THR A 97 -5.70 9.41 -17.82
CA THR A 97 -6.10 7.98 -17.80
C THR A 97 -5.84 7.27 -19.12
N LYS A 98 -6.30 7.88 -20.24
CA LYS A 98 -6.06 7.36 -21.59
C LYS A 98 -4.58 7.13 -21.93
N VAL A 99 -3.66 7.90 -21.37
CA VAL A 99 -2.21 7.73 -21.57
C VAL A 99 -1.67 6.57 -20.72
N ILE A 100 -2.27 6.31 -19.57
CA ILE A 100 -1.95 5.14 -18.72
C ILE A 100 -2.46 3.85 -19.36
N ASP A 101 -3.65 3.91 -19.96
CA ASP A 101 -4.33 2.75 -20.54
C ASP A 101 -3.75 2.38 -21.91
N GLU A 102 -3.70 3.35 -22.83
CA GLU A 102 -3.35 3.12 -24.24
C GLU A 102 -1.95 3.62 -24.63
N GLY A 103 -1.32 4.40 -23.75
CA GLY A 103 0.04 4.92 -23.96
C GLY A 103 1.12 4.06 -23.33
N GLU A 104 2.35 4.59 -23.35
CA GLU A 104 3.52 4.00 -22.72
C GLU A 104 4.10 4.98 -21.70
N ILE A 105 4.44 4.50 -20.51
CA ILE A 105 5.06 5.30 -19.46
C ILE A 105 6.31 4.56 -18.99
N VAL A 106 7.47 5.20 -19.13
CA VAL A 106 8.77 4.68 -18.71
C VAL A 106 9.29 5.54 -17.58
N ILE A 107 9.39 4.94 -16.39
CA ILE A 107 9.87 5.61 -15.18
C ILE A 107 11.34 5.28 -14.95
N LYS A 108 12.22 6.27 -15.08
CA LYS A 108 13.65 6.16 -14.77
C LYS A 108 13.92 6.73 -13.38
N ALA A 109 13.53 5.98 -12.35
CA ALA A 109 13.64 6.41 -10.95
C ALA A 109 15.06 6.84 -10.54
N ARG A 110 16.12 6.16 -11.05
CA ARG A 110 17.52 6.51 -10.75
C ARG A 110 17.91 7.91 -11.23
N ASN A 111 17.31 8.38 -12.32
CA ASN A 111 17.61 9.67 -12.93
C ASN A 111 16.57 10.74 -12.54
N GLY A 112 15.47 10.34 -11.89
CA GLY A 112 14.34 11.22 -11.62
C GLY A 112 13.63 11.66 -12.90
N GLU A 113 13.51 10.78 -13.89
CA GLU A 113 12.92 11.10 -15.19
C GLU A 113 11.70 10.23 -15.49
N ILE A 114 10.67 10.81 -16.11
CA ILE A 114 9.55 10.08 -16.70
C ILE A 114 9.52 10.38 -18.20
N ILE A 115 9.38 9.31 -18.98
CA ILE A 115 9.18 9.40 -20.43
C ILE A 115 7.79 8.83 -20.72
N ILE A 116 6.97 9.62 -21.39
CA ILE A 116 5.58 9.30 -21.70
C ILE A 116 5.42 9.32 -23.21
N THR A 117 4.83 8.26 -23.74
CA THR A 117 4.40 8.17 -25.14
C THR A 117 2.88 8.14 -25.15
N THR A 118 2.24 9.12 -25.78
CA THR A 118 0.79 9.18 -25.86
C THR A 118 0.26 8.27 -26.97
N PRO A 119 -0.99 7.77 -26.86
CA PRO A 119 -1.63 7.06 -27.96
C PRO A 119 -1.84 7.97 -29.19
N GLN A 120 -2.03 7.35 -30.35
CA GLN A 120 -2.19 8.08 -31.62
C GLN A 120 -3.40 9.03 -31.58
N GLY A 121 -3.19 10.26 -32.06
CA GLY A 121 -4.23 11.30 -32.08
C GLY A 121 -4.52 11.97 -30.74
N PHE A 122 -3.83 11.61 -29.66
CA PHE A 122 -3.98 12.27 -28.36
C PHE A 122 -2.98 13.45 -28.23
N PRO A 123 -3.44 14.65 -27.84
CA PRO A 123 -2.57 15.82 -27.78
C PRO A 123 -1.60 15.76 -26.59
N THR A 124 -0.32 16.02 -26.86
CA THR A 124 0.78 16.03 -25.87
C THR A 124 0.49 16.93 -24.66
N ASN A 125 -0.10 18.10 -24.87
CA ASN A 125 -0.40 19.06 -23.81
C ASN A 125 -1.47 18.58 -22.81
N ASN A 126 -2.33 17.63 -23.22
CA ASN A 126 -3.36 17.08 -22.33
C ASN A 126 -2.88 15.79 -21.64
N ALA A 127 -1.71 15.27 -22.00
CA ALA A 127 -1.19 14.02 -21.45
C ALA A 127 -0.83 14.16 -19.97
N VAL A 128 -0.40 15.35 -19.57
CA VAL A 128 0.04 15.63 -18.22
C VAL A 128 -0.49 16.98 -17.72
N LYS A 129 -0.68 17.08 -16.41
CA LYS A 129 -1.05 18.31 -15.70
C LYS A 129 -0.26 18.44 -14.41
N ALA A 130 -0.22 19.67 -13.90
CA ALA A 130 0.28 19.92 -12.55
C ALA A 130 -0.68 19.30 -11.53
N PRO A 131 -0.16 18.53 -10.55
CA PRO A 131 -0.95 18.10 -9.39
C PRO A 131 -1.55 19.33 -8.69
N SER A 132 -2.86 19.30 -8.43
CA SER A 132 -3.60 20.29 -7.64
C SER A 132 -3.69 19.88 -6.18
#